data_AF-A0A350RI71-F1
#
_entry.id   AF-A0A350RI71-F1
#
_cell.length_a   1.000
_cell.length_b   1.000
_cell.length_c   1.000
_cell.angle_alpha   90.00
_cell.angle_beta   90.00
_cell.angle_gamma   90.00
#
_symmetry.space_group_name_H-M   'P 1'
#
loop_
_entity.id
_entity.type
_entity.pdbx_description
1 polymer ?
#
loop_
_entity_poly.entity_id
_entity_poly.type
_entity_poly.pdbx_seq_one_letter_code
_entity_poly.pdbx_strand_id
1 'polypeptide(L)'
;MTEGPVDWELARRIAARVAGDEPLSRSYLGDSLHKDFAEFTPLAEELVGVETRLISTEGSARARVIDREGWIDANIRSFRRLLRPVLAESSDSGTTKSISSKVAAAELGAVLGWMSRRVLGQYDLLLAEDEDRDEQDLVYYVGPNVLAIEKKFAFDPKQFRLWLALHELTHRSQFTGVPWLRPRFLELVNQMLDEVEPDPDRLKQGLQDFVRMKRDGKDPMADGGVAQLFASERQKELLDAVGGMMSLVEGHGDVTMSRAAAGHVPHAQRFHRVMQERRN
;
A
#
# COMPACT_ATOMS: atom_id res chain seq x y z
N MET A 1 -5.06 22.55 15.66
CA MET A 1 -6.26 23.29 15.22
C MET A 1 -6.72 22.69 13.90
N THR A 2 -7.96 22.22 13.86
CA THR A 2 -8.62 21.44 12.79
C THR A 2 -9.31 22.39 11.81
N GLU A 3 -8.56 23.03 10.92
CA GLU A 3 -9.11 23.80 9.81
C GLU A 3 -8.70 23.13 8.51
N GLY A 4 -9.45 22.11 8.13
CA GLY A 4 -9.30 21.38 6.89
C GLY A 4 -10.54 20.53 6.60
N PRO A 5 -10.78 20.17 5.34
CA PRO A 5 -11.92 19.36 4.93
C PRO A 5 -11.91 17.92 5.48
N VAL A 6 -10.85 17.50 6.17
CA VAL A 6 -10.76 16.23 6.92
C VAL A 6 -10.16 16.50 8.29
N ASP A 7 -10.80 15.97 9.35
CA ASP A 7 -10.23 15.91 10.70
C ASP A 7 -9.27 14.72 10.80
N TRP A 8 -8.00 14.96 10.48
CA TRP A 8 -6.95 13.94 10.45
C TRP A 8 -6.69 13.28 11.81
N GLU A 9 -6.91 13.99 12.92
CA GLU A 9 -6.75 13.43 14.26
C GLU A 9 -7.90 12.49 14.59
N LEU A 10 -9.13 12.85 14.20
CA LEU A 10 -10.27 11.94 14.27
C LEU A 10 -10.06 10.70 13.38
N ALA A 11 -9.56 10.89 12.15
CA ALA A 11 -9.26 9.78 11.24
C ALA A 11 -8.22 8.83 11.84
N ARG A 12 -7.12 9.37 12.42
CA ARG A 12 -6.10 8.60 13.15
C ARG A 12 -6.69 7.79 14.29
N ARG A 13 -7.50 8.41 15.16
CA ARG A 13 -8.14 7.72 16.29
C ARG A 13 -9.07 6.60 15.84
N ILE A 14 -9.87 6.83 14.80
CA ILE A 14 -10.75 5.81 14.23
C ILE A 14 -9.91 4.68 13.62
N ALA A 15 -8.86 5.01 12.86
CA ALA A 15 -7.94 4.05 12.29
C ALA A 15 -7.28 3.17 13.35
N ALA A 16 -6.77 3.75 14.44
CA ALA A 16 -6.16 3.00 15.54
C ALA A 16 -7.19 2.09 16.23
N ARG A 17 -8.40 2.59 16.49
CA ARG A 17 -9.48 1.78 17.08
C ARG A 17 -9.90 0.63 16.17
N VAL A 18 -9.96 0.86 14.86
CA VAL A 18 -10.22 -0.18 13.88
C VAL A 18 -9.02 -1.13 13.82
N ALA A 19 -7.78 -0.69 13.74
CA ALA A 19 -6.59 -1.55 13.71
C ALA A 19 -6.57 -2.57 14.86
N GLY A 20 -7.10 -2.16 16.02
CA GLY A 20 -7.21 -2.98 17.21
C GLY A 20 -5.89 -3.08 17.94
N ASP A 21 -5.96 -3.45 19.22
CA ASP A 21 -4.77 -3.68 20.03
C ASP A 21 -4.17 -5.07 19.72
N GLU A 22 -2.84 -5.18 19.73
CA GLU A 22 -2.20 -6.47 19.57
C GLU A 22 -1.02 -6.66 20.56
N PRO A 23 -1.24 -7.42 21.64
CA PRO A 23 -0.24 -7.59 22.70
C PRO A 23 1.07 -8.26 22.27
N LEU A 24 1.08 -8.92 21.11
CA LEU A 24 2.20 -9.74 20.64
C LEU A 24 3.39 -8.90 20.16
N SER A 25 3.19 -7.64 19.76
CA SER A 25 4.28 -6.73 19.38
C SER A 25 5.24 -6.44 20.53
N ARG A 26 4.79 -6.56 21.78
CA ARG A 26 5.57 -6.34 23.01
C ARG A 26 6.12 -7.63 23.64
N SER A 27 6.04 -8.75 22.92
CA SER A 27 6.50 -10.06 23.39
C SER A 27 7.92 -10.38 22.92
N TYR A 28 8.51 -11.46 23.44
CA TYR A 28 9.80 -12.01 22.97
C TYR A 28 9.83 -12.24 21.44
N LEU A 29 8.67 -12.51 20.82
CA LEU A 29 8.56 -12.64 19.36
C LEU A 29 8.85 -11.31 18.65
N GLY A 30 8.50 -10.17 19.25
CA GLY A 30 8.84 -8.83 18.76
C GLY A 30 10.36 -8.64 18.68
N ASP A 31 11.09 -8.93 19.75
CA ASP A 31 12.56 -8.82 19.76
C ASP A 31 13.21 -9.69 18.67
N SER A 32 12.68 -10.90 18.45
CA SER A 32 13.15 -11.78 17.38
C SER A 32 12.90 -11.19 15.98
N LEU A 33 11.78 -10.50 15.76
CA LEU A 33 11.48 -9.86 14.47
C LEU A 33 12.46 -8.72 14.20
N HIS A 34 12.71 -7.85 15.18
CA HIS A 34 13.65 -6.74 15.02
C HIS A 34 15.04 -7.26 14.65
N LYS A 35 15.51 -8.30 15.34
CA LYS A 35 16.80 -8.92 15.06
C LYS A 35 16.83 -9.55 13.65
N ASP A 36 15.84 -10.38 13.33
CA ASP A 36 15.82 -11.10 12.06
C ASP A 36 15.71 -10.13 10.88
N PHE A 37 14.85 -9.11 10.93
CA PHE A 37 14.76 -8.14 9.83
C PHE A 37 15.99 -7.23 9.72
N ALA A 38 16.67 -6.91 10.82
CA ALA A 38 17.94 -6.20 10.77
C ALA A 38 19.04 -7.01 10.06
N GLU A 39 19.00 -8.34 10.15
CA GLU A 39 19.91 -9.26 9.46
C GLU A 39 19.48 -9.51 8.01
N PHE A 40 18.19 -9.78 7.79
CA PHE A 40 17.66 -10.20 6.50
C PHE A 40 17.45 -9.07 5.51
N THR A 41 17.24 -7.82 5.96
CA THR A 41 17.05 -6.69 5.04
C THR A 41 18.31 -6.39 4.21
N PRO A 42 19.52 -6.26 4.80
CA PRO A 42 20.75 -6.11 4.01
C PRO A 42 21.05 -7.33 3.15
N LEU A 43 20.82 -8.55 3.67
CA LEU A 43 21.01 -9.78 2.89
C LEU A 43 20.07 -9.83 1.68
N ALA A 44 18.80 -9.48 1.85
CA ALA A 44 17.83 -9.42 0.77
C ALA A 44 18.22 -8.36 -0.28
N GLU A 45 18.71 -7.20 0.15
CA GLU A 45 19.23 -6.17 -0.76
C GLU A 45 20.41 -6.71 -1.60
N GLU A 46 21.35 -7.42 -0.98
CA GLU A 46 22.46 -8.07 -1.69
C GLU A 46 21.96 -9.11 -2.71
N LEU A 47 21.11 -10.04 -2.29
CA LEU A 47 20.59 -11.12 -3.14
C LEU A 47 19.80 -10.57 -4.33
N VAL A 48 18.95 -9.57 -4.10
CA VAL A 48 18.20 -8.89 -5.16
C VAL A 48 19.15 -8.12 -6.08
N GLY A 49 20.16 -7.44 -5.54
CA GLY A 49 21.15 -6.71 -6.31
C GLY A 49 21.97 -7.63 -7.23
N VAL A 50 22.33 -8.83 -6.76
CA VAL A 50 23.02 -9.85 -7.59
C VAL A 50 22.13 -10.32 -8.75
N GLU A 51 20.86 -10.60 -8.48
CA GLU A 51 19.93 -11.11 -9.51
C GLU A 51 19.56 -10.02 -10.54
N THR A 52 19.26 -8.81 -10.08
CA THR A 52 18.71 -7.74 -10.94
C THR A 52 19.76 -6.80 -11.51
N ARG A 53 20.92 -6.69 -10.85
CA ARG A 53 21.93 -5.63 -11.06
C ARG A 53 21.40 -4.21 -10.84
N LEU A 54 20.22 -4.06 -10.24
CA LEU A 54 19.69 -2.77 -9.84
C LEU A 54 20.35 -2.35 -8.54
N ILE A 55 20.90 -1.13 -8.53
CA ILE A 55 21.52 -0.53 -7.35
C ILE A 55 20.66 0.64 -6.93
N SER A 56 20.23 0.63 -5.67
CA SER A 56 19.44 1.72 -5.08
C SER A 56 20.26 3.01 -5.02
N THR A 57 19.69 4.12 -5.49
CA THR A 57 20.28 5.46 -5.31
C THR A 57 20.06 6.01 -3.90
N GLU A 58 19.14 5.43 -3.14
CA GLU A 58 18.69 5.91 -1.83
C GLU A 58 19.47 5.33 -0.64
N GLY A 59 20.68 4.82 -0.89
CA GLY A 59 21.50 4.16 0.13
C GLY A 59 21.02 2.76 0.53
N SER A 60 21.74 2.15 1.47
CA SER A 60 21.54 0.77 1.91
C SER A 60 20.28 0.60 2.74
N ALA A 61 19.53 -0.45 2.47
CA ALA A 61 18.26 -0.71 3.13
C ALA A 61 18.41 -1.01 4.62
N ARG A 62 17.57 -0.36 5.44
CA ARG A 62 17.46 -0.57 6.88
C ARG A 62 16.06 -1.02 7.25
N ALA A 63 15.96 -2.03 8.10
CA ALA A 63 14.68 -2.51 8.59
C ALA A 63 14.11 -1.60 9.68
N ARG A 64 12.78 -1.36 9.61
CA ARG A 64 11.99 -0.83 10.73
C ARG A 64 10.80 -1.75 10.96
N VAL A 65 10.81 -2.47 12.08
CA VAL A 65 9.61 -3.19 12.52
C VAL A 65 8.71 -2.21 13.29
N ILE A 66 7.46 -2.10 12.84
CA ILE A 66 6.44 -1.22 13.41
C ILE A 66 5.19 -2.04 13.75
N ASP A 67 4.35 -1.48 14.62
CA ASP A 67 3.00 -2.00 14.83
C ASP A 67 2.00 -1.34 13.86
N ARG A 68 0.71 -1.68 14.02
CA ARG A 68 -0.35 -1.16 13.15
C ARG A 68 -0.58 0.33 13.34
N GLU A 69 -0.41 0.85 14.56
CA GLU A 69 -0.53 2.29 14.83
C GLU A 69 0.64 3.05 14.19
N GLY A 70 1.87 2.55 14.33
CA GLY A 70 3.03 3.08 13.63
C GLY A 70 2.86 3.07 12.11
N TRP A 71 2.23 2.04 11.54
CA TRP A 71 1.91 2.01 10.11
C TRP A 71 0.90 3.10 9.72
N ILE A 72 -0.15 3.29 10.53
CA ILE A 72 -1.15 4.35 10.32
C ILE A 72 -0.47 5.72 10.36
N ASP A 73 0.38 5.97 11.35
CA ASP A 73 1.05 7.25 11.55
C ASP A 73 2.02 7.58 10.42
N ALA A 74 2.75 6.57 9.94
CA ALA A 74 3.58 6.72 8.76
C ALA A 74 2.73 7.11 7.54
N ASN A 75 1.64 6.38 7.26
CA ASN A 75 0.87 6.55 6.03
C ASN A 75 -0.07 7.77 6.04
N ILE A 76 -0.58 8.21 7.19
CA ILE A 76 -1.49 9.37 7.27
C ILE A 76 -0.88 10.62 6.62
N ARG A 77 0.45 10.80 6.74
CA ARG A 77 1.16 11.90 6.09
C ARG A 77 1.06 11.82 4.56
N SER A 78 1.30 10.65 3.98
CA SER A 78 1.15 10.39 2.53
C SER A 78 -0.28 10.65 2.04
N PHE A 79 -1.27 10.12 2.74
CA PHE A 79 -2.68 10.30 2.37
C PHE A 79 -3.12 11.77 2.44
N ARG A 80 -2.61 12.52 3.42
CA ARG A 80 -2.87 13.97 3.51
C ARG A 80 -2.29 14.74 2.33
N ARG A 81 -1.13 14.34 1.84
CA ARG A 81 -0.48 14.95 0.67
C ARG A 81 -1.23 14.61 -0.60
N LEU A 82 -1.54 13.33 -0.81
CA LEU A 82 -2.28 12.84 -1.97
C LEU A 82 -3.69 13.42 -2.09
N LEU A 83 -4.41 13.52 -0.97
CA LEU A 83 -5.77 14.04 -0.99
C LEU A 83 -5.81 15.58 -1.04
N ARG A 84 -4.67 16.27 -0.90
CA ARG A 84 -4.61 17.74 -0.86
C ARG A 84 -5.30 18.41 -2.07
N PRO A 85 -5.11 17.96 -3.33
CA PRO A 85 -5.76 18.59 -4.50
C PRO A 85 -7.29 18.43 -4.44
N VAL A 86 -7.78 17.20 -4.23
CA VAL A 86 -9.22 16.88 -4.12
C VAL A 86 -9.90 17.66 -2.98
N LEU A 87 -9.20 17.79 -1.86
CA LEU A 87 -9.66 18.50 -0.68
C LEU A 87 -9.66 20.03 -0.86
N ALA A 88 -8.77 20.57 -1.70
CA ALA A 88 -8.74 22.00 -2.00
C ALA A 88 -9.94 22.43 -2.85
N GLU A 89 -10.37 21.62 -3.83
CA GLU A 89 -11.53 21.91 -4.67
C GLU A 89 -12.87 21.84 -3.91
N SER A 90 -12.94 20.95 -2.91
CA SER A 90 -14.15 20.74 -2.09
C SER A 90 -14.44 21.88 -1.10
N SER A 91 -13.62 22.94 -1.07
CA SER A 91 -13.61 23.93 0.01
C SER A 91 -14.60 25.09 -0.14
N ASP A 92 -15.48 25.08 -1.15
CA ASP A 92 -16.28 26.26 -1.53
C ASP A 92 -17.76 26.31 -1.08
N SER A 93 -18.17 25.58 -0.03
CA SER A 93 -19.54 25.74 0.53
C SER A 93 -19.58 25.77 2.07
N GLY A 94 -20.29 26.76 2.64
CA GLY A 94 -20.32 27.08 4.08
C GLY A 94 -21.12 26.11 4.97
N THR A 95 -20.93 26.22 6.30
CA THR A 95 -21.62 25.58 7.46
C THR A 95 -21.80 24.04 7.47
N THR A 96 -21.84 23.36 6.33
CA THR A 96 -21.80 21.90 6.14
C THR A 96 -20.40 21.31 6.29
N LYS A 97 -19.35 22.15 6.34
CA LYS A 97 -17.93 21.76 6.43
C LYS A 97 -17.59 20.86 7.63
N SER A 98 -18.15 21.12 8.82
CA SER A 98 -17.75 20.38 10.03
C SER A 98 -18.36 18.97 10.09
N ILE A 99 -19.58 18.78 9.59
CA ILE A 99 -20.22 17.46 9.51
C ILE A 99 -19.58 16.64 8.40
N SER A 100 -19.33 17.25 7.22
CA SER A 100 -18.63 16.61 6.10
C SER A 100 -17.22 16.16 6.49
N SER A 101 -16.46 17.01 7.19
CA SER A 101 -15.09 16.70 7.64
C SER A 101 -15.00 15.53 8.62
N LYS A 102 -15.99 15.38 9.51
CA LYS A 102 -16.04 14.24 10.44
C LYS A 102 -16.44 12.94 9.76
N VAL A 103 -17.35 12.99 8.78
CA VAL A 103 -17.74 11.81 7.99
C VAL A 103 -16.57 11.34 7.14
N ALA A 104 -15.93 12.24 6.40
CA ALA A 104 -14.74 11.94 5.61
C ALA A 104 -13.59 11.39 6.48
N ALA A 105 -13.38 11.97 7.67
CA ALA A 105 -12.41 11.45 8.64
C ALA A 105 -12.78 10.03 9.13
N ALA A 106 -14.05 9.74 9.34
CA ALA A 106 -14.50 8.42 9.75
C ALA A 106 -14.31 7.36 8.66
N GLU A 107 -14.65 7.69 7.41
CA GLU A 107 -14.44 6.81 6.26
C GLU A 107 -12.95 6.54 6.03
N LEU A 108 -12.14 7.61 5.96
CA LEU A 108 -10.69 7.49 5.80
C LEU A 108 -10.06 6.71 6.95
N GLY A 109 -10.45 7.02 8.20
CA GLY A 109 -9.97 6.30 9.37
C GLY A 109 -10.34 4.82 9.32
N ALA A 110 -11.56 4.47 8.92
CA ALA A 110 -11.99 3.09 8.78
C ALA A 110 -11.17 2.33 7.71
N VAL A 111 -10.94 2.95 6.55
CA VAL A 111 -10.12 2.39 5.47
C VAL A 111 -8.68 2.17 5.93
N LEU A 112 -8.03 3.18 6.50
CA LEU A 112 -6.65 3.09 7.00
C LEU A 112 -6.52 2.02 8.09
N GLY A 113 -7.45 1.99 9.04
CA GLY A 113 -7.48 0.98 10.09
C GLY A 113 -7.65 -0.43 9.53
N TRP A 114 -8.50 -0.62 8.52
CA TRP A 114 -8.67 -1.90 7.83
C TRP A 114 -7.43 -2.33 7.03
N MET A 115 -6.78 -1.39 6.33
CA MET A 115 -5.55 -1.64 5.57
C MET A 115 -4.40 -2.05 6.49
N SER A 116 -4.24 -1.37 7.62
CA SER A 116 -3.18 -1.64 8.61
C SER A 116 -3.15 -3.07 9.12
N ARG A 117 -4.27 -3.81 9.06
CA ARG A 117 -4.35 -5.23 9.47
C ARG A 117 -3.93 -6.21 8.36
N ARG A 118 -3.77 -5.74 7.12
CA ARG A 118 -3.49 -6.56 5.94
C ARG A 118 -2.09 -6.39 5.38
N VAL A 119 -1.51 -5.20 5.50
CA VAL A 119 -0.15 -4.89 5.03
C VAL A 119 0.90 -5.64 5.86
N LEU A 120 1.96 -6.16 5.22
CA LEU A 120 2.99 -6.99 5.89
C LEU A 120 4.36 -6.32 5.90
N GLY A 121 4.76 -5.82 4.75
CA GLY A 121 5.81 -4.83 4.61
C GLY A 121 5.33 -3.76 3.64
N GLN A 122 6.02 -2.62 3.64
CA GLN A 122 5.77 -1.59 2.65
C GLN A 122 7.05 -0.81 2.38
N TYR A 123 7.52 -0.88 1.14
CA TYR A 123 8.22 0.23 0.51
C TYR A 123 7.18 1.22 -0.02
N ASP A 124 6.93 2.30 0.72
CA ASP A 124 5.93 3.29 0.31
C ASP A 124 6.54 4.32 -0.65
N LEU A 125 6.17 4.20 -1.92
CA LEU A 125 6.54 5.14 -2.98
C LEU A 125 6.08 6.58 -2.71
N LEU A 126 5.02 6.74 -1.91
CA LEU A 126 4.39 8.00 -1.60
C LEU A 126 5.00 8.66 -0.36
N LEU A 127 5.69 7.91 0.50
CA LEU A 127 6.45 8.46 1.63
C LEU A 127 7.79 9.05 1.21
N ALA A 128 8.35 8.60 0.08
CA ALA A 128 9.68 9.01 -0.34
C ALA A 128 9.75 10.39 -1.02
N GLU A 129 8.62 11.12 -1.16
CA GLU A 129 8.53 12.39 -1.90
C GLU A 129 9.03 13.61 -1.11
N ASP A 130 10.28 13.57 -0.66
CA ASP A 130 11.02 14.74 -0.20
C ASP A 130 10.48 15.42 1.08
N GLU A 131 11.12 15.10 2.21
CA GLU A 131 11.60 16.11 3.18
C GLU A 131 12.57 15.46 4.20
N ASP A 132 12.44 14.16 4.45
CA ASP A 132 13.36 13.39 5.30
C ASP A 132 14.20 12.42 4.44
N ARG A 133 15.28 12.92 3.80
CA ARG A 133 16.28 12.07 3.10
C ARG A 133 16.81 10.94 3.99
N ASP A 134 16.78 11.14 5.31
CA ASP A 134 17.25 10.21 6.33
C ASP A 134 16.33 8.99 6.54
N GLU A 135 15.14 8.96 5.91
CA GLU A 135 14.18 7.84 6.01
C GLU A 135 13.92 7.11 4.68
N GLN A 136 14.50 7.57 3.56
CA GLN A 136 14.31 6.94 2.24
C GLN A 136 14.93 5.53 2.15
N ASP A 137 15.80 5.22 3.11
CA ASP A 137 16.44 3.93 3.23
C ASP A 137 15.70 2.94 4.15
N LEU A 138 14.56 3.32 4.73
CA LEU A 138 13.77 2.45 5.61
C LEU A 138 12.85 1.51 4.83
N VAL A 139 12.85 0.24 5.21
CA VAL A 139 11.86 -0.77 4.82
C VAL A 139 11.03 -1.12 6.04
N TYR A 140 9.73 -0.84 5.97
CA TYR A 140 8.82 -1.04 7.09
C TYR A 140 8.23 -2.44 7.07
N TYR A 141 8.20 -3.10 8.23
CA TYR A 141 7.56 -4.40 8.43
C TYR A 141 6.53 -4.30 9.56
N VAL A 142 5.27 -4.67 9.28
CA VAL A 142 4.19 -4.63 10.27
C VAL A 142 4.23 -5.92 11.10
N GLY A 143 5.07 -5.91 12.14
CA GLY A 143 5.38 -7.06 12.99
C GLY A 143 4.15 -7.86 13.45
N PRO A 144 3.11 -7.23 14.02
CA PRO A 144 1.80 -7.83 14.30
C PRO A 144 1.28 -8.79 13.22
N ASN A 145 1.24 -8.30 11.98
CA ASN A 145 0.65 -9.03 10.87
C ASN A 145 1.57 -10.16 10.40
N VAL A 146 2.89 -9.93 10.44
CA VAL A 146 3.90 -10.96 10.16
C VAL A 146 3.74 -12.14 11.12
N LEU A 147 3.70 -11.88 12.44
CA LEU A 147 3.50 -12.94 13.45
C LEU A 147 2.17 -13.66 13.30
N ALA A 148 1.10 -12.91 13.01
CA ALA A 148 -0.22 -13.50 12.81
C ALA A 148 -0.23 -14.49 11.62
N ILE A 149 0.46 -14.17 10.52
CA ILE A 149 0.58 -15.06 9.36
C ILE A 149 1.48 -16.25 9.67
N GLU A 150 2.65 -16.02 10.28
CA GLU A 150 3.56 -17.08 10.71
C GLU A 150 2.81 -18.13 11.53
N LYS A 151 2.01 -17.66 12.51
CA LYS A 151 1.21 -18.52 13.38
C LYS A 151 0.06 -19.19 12.63
N LYS A 152 -0.71 -18.43 11.84
CA LYS A 152 -1.91 -18.93 11.15
C LYS A 152 -1.57 -20.07 10.19
N PHE A 153 -0.46 -19.96 9.47
CA PHE A 153 -0.06 -20.94 8.47
C PHE A 153 1.09 -21.83 8.92
N ALA A 154 1.54 -21.73 10.18
CA ALA A 154 2.70 -22.48 10.69
C ALA A 154 3.90 -22.37 9.73
N PHE A 155 4.27 -21.14 9.40
CA PHE A 155 5.47 -20.87 8.60
C PHE A 155 6.71 -20.98 9.48
N ASP A 156 7.82 -21.43 8.89
CA ASP A 156 9.13 -21.24 9.50
C ASP A 156 9.41 -19.74 9.58
N PRO A 157 9.58 -19.15 10.78
CA PRO A 157 9.67 -17.70 10.92
C PRO A 157 10.84 -17.11 10.15
N LYS A 158 12.02 -17.73 10.20
CA LYS A 158 13.21 -17.18 9.53
C LYS A 158 13.09 -17.20 8.02
N GLN A 159 12.64 -18.33 7.47
CA GLN A 159 12.43 -18.43 6.02
C GLN A 159 11.35 -17.47 5.54
N PHE A 160 10.25 -17.32 6.28
CA PHE A 160 9.18 -16.40 5.90
C PHE A 160 9.62 -14.93 5.97
N ARG A 161 10.34 -14.54 7.03
CA ARG A 161 10.86 -13.17 7.19
C ARG A 161 11.87 -12.82 6.10
N LEU A 162 12.79 -13.73 5.75
CA LEU A 162 13.72 -13.51 4.64
C LEU A 162 12.97 -13.44 3.30
N TRP A 163 11.98 -14.31 3.08
CA TRP A 163 11.14 -14.25 1.88
C TRP A 163 10.38 -12.92 1.78
N LEU A 164 9.85 -12.40 2.89
CA LEU A 164 9.20 -11.11 2.93
C LEU A 164 10.19 -9.96 2.67
N ALA A 165 11.39 -10.01 3.27
CA ALA A 165 12.44 -9.03 2.97
C ALA A 165 12.80 -9.04 1.48
N LEU A 166 12.97 -10.22 0.86
CA LEU A 166 13.20 -10.33 -0.58
C LEU A 166 12.07 -9.69 -1.41
N HIS A 167 10.82 -9.80 -0.97
CA HIS A 167 9.68 -9.14 -1.62
C HIS A 167 9.81 -7.62 -1.60
N GLU A 168 9.96 -7.06 -0.39
CA GLU A 168 10.06 -5.61 -0.22
C GLU A 168 11.29 -5.03 -0.94
N LEU A 169 12.42 -5.72 -0.88
CA LEU A 169 13.67 -5.27 -1.48
C LEU A 169 13.67 -5.40 -3.00
N THR A 170 12.94 -6.37 -3.55
CA THR A 170 12.71 -6.44 -4.99
C THR A 170 11.99 -5.20 -5.48
N HIS A 171 10.88 -4.82 -4.84
CA HIS A 171 10.14 -3.62 -5.22
C HIS A 171 10.93 -2.33 -4.98
N ARG A 172 11.62 -2.22 -3.83
CA ARG A 172 12.53 -1.10 -3.59
C ARG A 172 13.55 -0.97 -4.71
N SER A 173 14.25 -2.05 -5.06
CA SER A 173 15.28 -2.03 -6.12
C SER A 173 14.72 -1.62 -7.48
N GLN A 174 13.48 -2.01 -7.81
CA GLN A 174 12.80 -1.58 -9.03
C GLN A 174 12.57 -0.07 -9.01
N PHE A 175 12.04 0.48 -7.92
CA PHE A 175 11.65 1.89 -7.84
C PHE A 175 12.81 2.86 -7.54
N THR A 176 13.90 2.39 -6.92
CA THR A 176 15.10 3.20 -6.67
C THR A 176 16.23 2.94 -7.66
N GLY A 177 16.24 1.79 -8.33
CA GLY A 177 17.24 1.43 -9.34
C GLY A 177 16.82 1.76 -10.77
N VAL A 178 15.54 2.02 -11.03
CA VAL A 178 15.03 2.41 -12.36
C VAL A 178 14.53 3.86 -12.33
N PRO A 179 15.31 4.82 -12.86
CA PRO A 179 15.06 6.26 -12.63
C PRO A 179 13.70 6.78 -13.10
N TRP A 180 13.11 6.17 -14.14
CA TRP A 180 11.84 6.60 -14.71
C TRP A 180 10.61 6.00 -14.02
N LEU A 181 10.77 4.90 -13.27
CA LEU A 181 9.66 4.10 -12.78
C LEU A 181 8.83 4.88 -11.76
N ARG A 182 9.49 5.43 -10.74
CA ARG A 182 8.81 6.21 -9.70
C ARG A 182 8.19 7.50 -10.26
N PRO A 183 8.89 8.35 -11.04
CA PRO A 183 8.27 9.52 -11.66
C PRO A 183 7.04 9.19 -12.50
N ARG A 184 7.09 8.12 -13.31
CA ARG A 184 5.97 7.71 -14.15
C ARG A 184 4.75 7.27 -13.33
N PHE A 185 4.97 6.53 -12.24
CA PHE A 185 3.88 6.13 -11.35
C PHE A 185 3.19 7.36 -10.74
N LEU A 186 3.97 8.30 -10.22
CA LEU A 186 3.43 9.52 -9.61
C LEU A 186 2.70 10.39 -10.62
N GLU A 187 3.21 10.50 -11.85
CA GLU A 187 2.54 11.19 -12.95
C GLU A 187 1.15 10.60 -13.23
N LEU A 188 1.04 9.27 -13.29
CA LEU A 188 -0.24 8.58 -13.51
C LEU A 188 -1.23 8.78 -12.36
N VAL A 189 -0.75 8.71 -11.11
CA VAL A 189 -1.59 8.96 -9.92
C VAL A 189 -2.08 10.40 -9.89
N ASN A 190 -1.21 11.38 -10.18
CA ASN A 190 -1.58 12.79 -10.20
C ASN A 190 -2.62 13.08 -11.30
N GLN A 191 -2.42 12.54 -12.52
CA GLN A 191 -3.42 12.66 -13.60
C GLN A 191 -4.77 12.07 -13.21
N MET A 192 -4.79 10.98 -12.43
CA MET A 192 -6.03 10.37 -11.97
C MET A 192 -6.76 11.25 -10.93
N LEU A 193 -6.01 11.94 -10.07
CA LEU A 193 -6.54 12.85 -9.06
C LEU A 193 -7.03 14.17 -9.67
N ASP A 194 -6.39 14.66 -10.73
CA ASP A 194 -6.80 15.87 -11.44
C ASP A 194 -8.12 15.67 -12.22
N GLU A 195 -8.44 14.43 -12.60
CA GLU A 195 -9.68 14.09 -13.33
C GLU A 195 -10.92 13.93 -12.42
N VAL A 196 -10.85 14.29 -11.14
CA VAL A 196 -11.94 14.09 -10.14
C VAL A 196 -13.04 15.17 -10.23
N GLU A 197 -13.13 15.92 -11.32
CA GLU A 197 -14.26 16.83 -11.54
C GLU A 197 -15.61 16.05 -11.63
N PRO A 198 -16.62 16.38 -10.81
CA PRO A 198 -17.91 15.70 -10.87
C PRO A 198 -18.64 16.01 -12.17
N ASP A 199 -18.70 15.05 -13.09
CA ASP A 199 -19.51 15.12 -14.31
C ASP A 199 -20.95 14.59 -14.02
N PRO A 200 -21.97 15.46 -13.96
CA PRO A 200 -23.35 15.06 -13.62
C PRO A 200 -23.97 14.10 -14.64
N ASP A 201 -23.57 14.22 -15.92
CA ASP A 201 -24.08 13.37 -16.99
C ASP A 201 -23.48 11.96 -16.89
N ARG A 202 -22.23 11.82 -16.43
CA ARG A 202 -21.62 10.52 -16.13
C ARG A 202 -22.22 9.84 -14.91
N LEU A 203 -22.53 10.58 -13.86
CA LEU A 203 -23.21 10.01 -12.69
C LEU A 203 -24.54 9.38 -13.11
N LYS A 204 -25.26 10.02 -14.04
CA LYS A 204 -26.50 9.52 -14.61
C LYS A 204 -26.28 8.28 -15.49
N GLN A 205 -25.24 8.26 -16.32
CA GLN A 205 -24.89 7.10 -17.15
C GLN A 205 -24.49 5.89 -16.29
N GLY A 206 -23.60 6.06 -15.31
CA GLY A 206 -23.20 4.98 -14.40
C GLY A 206 -24.38 4.41 -13.61
N LEU A 207 -25.34 5.25 -13.23
CA LEU A 207 -26.58 4.78 -12.60
C LEU A 207 -27.46 3.96 -13.54
N GLN A 208 -27.55 4.35 -14.82
CA GLN A 208 -28.27 3.59 -15.85
C GLN A 208 -27.62 2.23 -16.13
N ASP A 209 -26.28 2.20 -16.23
CA ASP A 209 -25.53 0.97 -16.46
C ASP A 209 -25.61 0.02 -15.27
N PHE A 210 -25.55 0.54 -14.04
CA PHE A 210 -25.78 -0.25 -12.83
C PHE A 210 -27.17 -0.90 -12.82
N VAL A 211 -28.22 -0.15 -13.15
CA VAL A 211 -29.60 -0.67 -13.25
C VAL A 211 -29.70 -1.74 -14.34
N ARG A 212 -29.00 -1.57 -15.46
CA ARG A 212 -28.96 -2.54 -16.56
C ARG A 212 -28.26 -3.84 -16.16
N MET A 213 -27.09 -3.77 -15.53
CA MET A 213 -26.35 -4.95 -15.06
C MET A 213 -27.15 -5.77 -14.05
N LYS A 214 -27.83 -5.08 -13.11
CA LYS A 214 -28.71 -5.73 -12.13
C LYS A 214 -29.90 -6.43 -12.81
N ARG A 215 -30.44 -5.85 -13.88
CA ARG A 215 -31.51 -6.47 -14.68
C ARG A 215 -31.03 -7.68 -15.48
N ASP A 216 -29.79 -7.65 -15.95
CA ASP A 216 -29.16 -8.72 -16.74
C ASP A 216 -28.54 -9.81 -15.85
N GLY A 217 -28.67 -9.72 -14.52
CA GLY A 217 -28.16 -10.71 -13.56
C GLY A 217 -26.64 -10.76 -13.46
N LYS A 218 -25.93 -9.74 -13.96
CA LYS A 218 -24.48 -9.61 -13.84
C LYS A 218 -24.14 -8.99 -12.49
N ASP A 219 -23.13 -9.54 -11.82
CA ASP A 219 -22.60 -8.96 -10.58
C ASP A 219 -21.81 -7.68 -10.91
N PRO A 220 -22.28 -6.49 -10.49
CA PRO A 220 -21.58 -5.22 -10.73
C PRO A 220 -20.23 -5.13 -10.00
N MET A 221 -19.90 -6.11 -9.13
CA MET A 221 -18.65 -6.13 -8.38
C MET A 221 -17.55 -7.04 -8.94
N ALA A 222 -17.80 -7.82 -9.99
CA ALA A 222 -16.86 -8.85 -10.44
C ALA A 222 -15.66 -8.32 -11.27
N ASP A 223 -15.81 -7.21 -12.01
CA ASP A 223 -14.77 -6.63 -12.88
C ASP A 223 -14.53 -5.15 -12.50
N GLY A 224 -13.68 -4.88 -11.50
CA GLY A 224 -13.24 -3.51 -11.17
C GLY A 224 -14.20 -2.67 -10.31
N GLY A 225 -15.36 -3.23 -9.95
CA GLY A 225 -16.28 -2.68 -8.97
C GLY A 225 -17.07 -1.44 -9.43
N VAL A 226 -17.96 -0.99 -8.56
CA VAL A 226 -18.88 0.14 -8.79
C VAL A 226 -18.14 1.42 -9.23
N ALA A 227 -16.88 1.59 -8.82
CA ALA A 227 -16.05 2.74 -9.19
C ALA A 227 -15.76 2.84 -10.70
N GLN A 228 -15.57 1.72 -11.43
CA GLN A 228 -15.34 1.75 -12.88
C GLN A 228 -16.57 2.23 -13.68
N LEU A 229 -17.77 2.02 -13.14
CA LEU A 229 -19.02 2.47 -13.77
C LEU A 229 -19.18 4.00 -13.76
N PHE A 230 -18.49 4.67 -12.84
CA PHE A 230 -18.53 6.13 -12.70
C PHE A 230 -17.25 6.81 -13.19
N ALA A 231 -16.24 6.05 -13.62
CA ALA A 231 -14.97 6.57 -14.12
C ALA A 231 -15.10 7.13 -15.55
N SER A 232 -14.45 8.27 -15.81
CA SER A 232 -14.29 8.83 -17.16
C SER A 232 -13.52 7.88 -18.09
N GLU A 233 -13.69 8.00 -19.41
CA GLU A 233 -12.86 7.22 -20.36
C GLU A 233 -11.36 7.50 -20.13
N ARG A 234 -11.02 8.76 -19.80
CA ARG A 234 -9.65 9.13 -19.43
C ARG A 234 -9.20 8.48 -18.13
N GLN A 235 -10.05 8.41 -17.11
CA GLN A 235 -9.76 7.69 -15.86
C GLN A 235 -9.62 6.19 -16.08
N LYS A 236 -10.40 5.58 -16.98
CA LYS A 236 -10.23 4.18 -17.37
C LYS A 236 -8.88 3.94 -18.04
N GLU A 237 -8.49 4.79 -19.00
CA GLU A 237 -7.15 4.72 -19.61
C GLU A 237 -6.02 4.84 -18.57
N LEU A 238 -6.17 5.74 -17.59
CA LEU A 238 -5.21 5.92 -16.51
C LEU A 238 -5.18 4.72 -15.56
N LEU A 239 -6.34 4.15 -15.22
CA LEU A 239 -6.45 2.91 -14.43
C LEU A 239 -5.77 1.75 -15.15
N ASP A 240 -5.98 1.60 -16.46
CA ASP A 240 -5.33 0.58 -17.28
C ASP A 240 -3.82 0.79 -17.36
N ALA A 241 -3.35 2.04 -17.47
CA ALA A 241 -1.93 2.37 -17.48
C ALA A 241 -1.26 2.03 -16.14
N VAL A 242 -1.90 2.37 -15.01
CA VAL A 242 -1.43 2.00 -13.67
C VAL A 242 -1.45 0.47 -13.50
N GLY A 243 -2.53 -0.19 -13.91
CA GLY A 243 -2.67 -1.64 -13.85
C GLY A 243 -1.60 -2.37 -14.68
N GLY A 244 -1.33 -1.90 -15.90
CA GLY A 244 -0.28 -2.44 -16.76
C GLY A 244 1.11 -2.24 -16.18
N MET A 245 1.38 -1.07 -15.60
CA MET A 245 2.64 -0.80 -14.90
C MET A 245 2.83 -1.70 -13.67
N MET A 246 1.80 -1.84 -12.83
CA MET A 246 1.84 -2.72 -11.66
C MET A 246 1.98 -4.20 -12.08
N SER A 247 1.30 -4.61 -13.15
CA SER A 247 1.45 -5.97 -13.70
C SER A 247 2.89 -6.28 -14.12
N LEU A 248 3.59 -5.31 -14.73
CA LEU A 248 5.00 -5.45 -15.08
C LEU A 248 5.87 -5.56 -13.81
N VAL A 249 5.66 -4.68 -12.84
CA VAL A 249 6.44 -4.62 -11.59
C VAL A 249 6.28 -5.90 -10.78
N GLU A 250 5.05 -6.36 -10.59
CA GLU A 250 4.73 -7.61 -9.86
C GLU A 250 5.24 -8.84 -10.62
N GLY A 251 5.01 -8.93 -11.93
CA GLY A 251 5.46 -10.07 -12.74
C GLY A 251 6.99 -10.21 -12.78
N HIS A 252 7.71 -9.09 -12.93
CA HIS A 252 9.16 -9.07 -12.77
C HIS A 252 9.57 -9.43 -11.33
N GLY A 253 8.84 -8.92 -10.35
CA GLY A 253 9.07 -9.14 -8.93
C GLY A 253 9.03 -10.61 -8.55
N ASP A 254 8.00 -11.33 -8.99
CA ASP A 254 7.81 -12.76 -8.73
C ASP A 254 8.97 -13.62 -9.27
N VAL A 255 9.42 -13.33 -10.49
CA VAL A 255 10.55 -14.04 -11.11
C VAL A 255 11.85 -13.73 -10.36
N THR A 256 12.10 -12.46 -10.06
CA THR A 256 13.30 -12.00 -9.34
C THR A 256 13.37 -12.62 -7.96
N MET A 257 12.28 -12.53 -7.20
CA MET A 257 12.19 -13.11 -5.87
C MET A 257 12.44 -14.61 -5.89
N SER A 258 11.84 -15.33 -6.83
CA SER A 258 12.01 -16.78 -6.92
C SER A 258 13.47 -17.18 -7.15
N ARG A 259 14.21 -16.38 -7.92
CA ARG A 259 15.63 -16.60 -8.19
C ARG A 259 16.52 -16.17 -7.03
N ALA A 260 16.29 -14.97 -6.46
CA ALA A 260 17.01 -14.47 -5.30
C ALA A 260 16.80 -15.34 -4.05
N ALA A 261 15.64 -16.00 -3.93
CA ALA A 261 15.33 -16.94 -2.86
C ALA A 261 16.02 -18.31 -3.03
N ALA A 262 16.55 -18.64 -4.20
CA ALA A 262 17.10 -19.96 -4.48
C ALA A 262 18.30 -20.27 -3.57
N GLY A 263 18.26 -21.41 -2.87
CA GLY A 263 19.30 -21.80 -1.90
C GLY A 263 19.21 -21.10 -0.53
N HIS A 264 18.41 -20.04 -0.40
CA HIS A 264 18.24 -19.28 0.85
C HIS A 264 16.89 -19.53 1.52
N VAL A 265 15.82 -19.72 0.74
CA VAL A 265 14.46 -19.93 1.24
C VAL A 265 13.86 -21.20 0.62
N PRO A 266 14.14 -22.39 1.18
CA PRO A 266 13.59 -23.65 0.69
C PRO A 266 12.06 -23.68 0.52
N HIS A 267 11.31 -22.98 1.38
CA HIS A 267 9.85 -22.97 1.36
C HIS A 267 9.22 -21.80 0.58
N ALA A 268 9.99 -21.07 -0.25
CA ALA A 268 9.52 -19.88 -0.97
C ALA A 268 8.23 -20.12 -1.79
N GLN A 269 8.12 -21.27 -2.48
CA GLN A 269 6.93 -21.60 -3.28
C GLN A 269 5.66 -21.73 -2.43
N ARG A 270 5.78 -22.23 -1.20
CA ARG A 270 4.66 -22.35 -0.28
C ARG A 270 4.19 -20.97 0.16
N PHE A 271 5.13 -20.07 0.49
CA PHE A 271 4.80 -18.70 0.89
C PHE A 271 4.11 -17.97 -0.27
N HIS A 272 4.68 -18.02 -1.47
CA HIS A 272 4.10 -17.38 -2.66
C HIS A 272 2.65 -17.83 -2.90
N ARG A 273 2.38 -19.15 -2.92
CA ARG A 273 1.01 -19.68 -3.14
C ARG A 273 0.01 -19.18 -2.10
N VAL A 274 0.33 -19.32 -0.82
CA VAL A 274 -0.56 -18.91 0.28
C VAL A 274 -0.81 -17.40 0.26
N MET A 275 0.22 -16.61 -0.08
CA MET A 275 0.10 -15.17 -0.16
C MET A 275 -0.70 -14.72 -1.38
N GLN A 276 -0.60 -15.42 -2.51
CA GLN A 276 -1.41 -15.17 -3.71
C GLN A 276 -2.89 -15.50 -3.46
N GLU A 277 -3.19 -16.63 -2.83
CA GLU A 277 -4.56 -17.00 -2.41
C GLU A 277 -5.19 -16.02 -1.41
N ARG A 278 -4.37 -15.26 -0.68
CA ARG A 278 -4.83 -14.21 0.24
C ARG A 278 -5.13 -12.88 -0.47
N ARG A 279 -4.47 -12.61 -1.61
CA ARG A 279 -4.65 -11.39 -2.41
C ARG A 279 -5.94 -11.44 -3.24
N ASN A 280 -6.31 -12.63 -3.71
CA ASN A 280 -7.56 -12.91 -4.43
C ASN A 280 -8.72 -13.20 -3.47
#